data_AF-A0A2V8TTZ4-F1
#
_entry.id   AF-A0A2V8TTZ4-F1
#
_cell.length_a   1.000
_cell.length_b   1.000
_cell.length_c   1.000
_cell.angle_alpha   90.00
_cell.angle_beta   90.00
_cell.angle_gamma   90.00
#
_symmetry.space_group_name_H-M   'P 1'
#
loop_
_entity.id
_entity.type
_entity.pdbx_description
1 polymer ?
#
loop_
_entity_poly.entity_id
_entity_poly.type
_entity_poly.pdbx_seq_one_letter_code
_entity_poly.pdbx_strand_id
1 'polypeptide(L)'
;MWWSFWALRGVAHWTYATFVYVLIGPGALVIASHIIIPELLEGRIDVQRHYFDTGRLFFAILTVAAIWAMFIEPVMGLRAFFVPFRFLQLGGILTFASCSASKNKRVHAVAIVLIVLFLLTGITVDRFQLGQLDHLQ
;
A
#
# COMPACT_ATOMS: atom_id res chain seq x y z
N MET A 1 1.16 -2.07 3.93
CA MET A 1 -0.29 -1.96 4.19
C MET A 1 -0.74 -2.93 5.29
N TRP A 2 -0.54 -4.24 5.15
CA TRP A 2 -0.90 -5.22 6.19
C TRP A 2 -0.35 -4.87 7.59
N TRP A 3 0.96 -4.57 7.69
CA TRP A 3 1.59 -4.21 8.98
C TRP A 3 1.01 -2.96 9.63
N SER A 4 0.46 -2.02 8.85
CA SER A 4 -0.19 -0.81 9.40
C SER A 4 -1.44 -1.13 10.22
N PHE A 5 -2.10 -2.28 9.98
CA PHE A 5 -3.23 -2.72 10.79
C PHE A 5 -2.82 -3.29 12.14
N TRP A 6 -1.57 -3.73 12.31
CA TRP A 6 -1.10 -4.25 13.58
C TRP A 6 -1.10 -3.19 14.69
N ALA A 7 -0.81 -1.94 14.33
CA ALA A 7 -0.85 -0.79 15.23
C ALA A 7 -2.26 -0.48 15.74
N LEU A 8 -3.31 -0.87 15.00
CA LEU A 8 -4.71 -0.62 15.40
C LEU A 8 -5.11 -1.31 16.69
N ARG A 9 -4.35 -2.31 17.15
CA ARG A 9 -4.53 -2.92 18.48
C ARG A 9 -4.30 -1.94 19.63
N GLY A 10 -3.57 -0.85 19.39
CA GLY A 10 -3.34 0.23 20.37
C GLY A 10 -4.47 1.26 20.44
N VAL A 11 -5.51 1.14 19.61
CA VAL A 11 -6.64 2.10 19.61
C VAL A 11 -7.55 1.81 20.80
N ALA A 12 -7.59 2.74 21.76
CA ALA A 12 -8.39 2.60 22.97
C ALA A 12 -9.91 2.67 22.72
N HIS A 13 -10.34 3.53 21.80
CA HIS A 13 -11.75 3.77 21.51
C HIS A 13 -12.02 3.77 20.01
N TRP A 14 -12.97 2.92 19.60
CA TRP A 14 -13.47 2.89 18.23
C TRP A 14 -14.75 3.68 18.11
N THR A 15 -14.86 4.45 17.04
CA THR A 15 -16.10 5.07 16.60
C THR A 15 -16.57 4.40 15.32
N TYR A 16 -17.84 4.54 14.98
CA TYR A 16 -18.35 4.05 13.71
C TYR A 16 -17.60 4.68 12.51
N ALA A 17 -17.31 5.99 12.58
CA ALA A 17 -16.59 6.69 11.53
C ALA A 17 -15.16 6.15 11.32
N THR A 18 -14.42 5.93 12.42
CA THR A 18 -13.06 5.37 12.33
C THR A 18 -13.06 3.92 11.84
N PHE A 19 -14.09 3.14 12.20
CA PHE A 19 -14.27 1.79 11.67
C PHE A 19 -14.52 1.80 10.14
N VAL A 20 -15.45 2.61 9.66
CA VAL A 20 -15.73 2.77 8.21
C VAL A 20 -14.49 3.26 7.47
N TYR A 21 -13.75 4.20 8.04
CA TYR A 21 -12.50 4.69 7.47
C TYR A 21 -11.48 3.56 7.29
N VAL A 22 -11.34 2.65 8.26
CA VAL A 22 -10.43 1.50 8.19
C VAL A 22 -10.81 0.51 7.08
N LEU A 23 -12.11 0.37 6.78
CA LEU A 23 -12.60 -0.51 5.71
C LEU A 23 -12.30 -0.04 4.29
N ILE A 24 -11.97 1.25 4.10
CA ILE A 24 -11.61 1.80 2.78
C ILE A 24 -10.40 1.06 2.20
N GLY A 25 -9.40 0.75 3.02
CA GLY A 25 -8.19 0.05 2.58
C GLY A 25 -8.48 -1.33 1.99
N PRO A 26 -9.07 -2.26 2.77
CA PRO A 26 -9.45 -3.58 2.27
C PRO A 26 -10.40 -3.50 1.07
N GLY A 27 -11.37 -2.58 1.08
CA GLY A 27 -12.27 -2.35 -0.05
C GLY A 27 -11.53 -1.97 -1.34
N ALA A 28 -10.58 -1.03 -1.25
CA ALA A 28 -9.75 -0.63 -2.38
C ALA A 28 -8.89 -1.80 -2.91
N LEU A 29 -8.35 -2.64 -2.03
CA LEU A 29 -7.59 -3.83 -2.44
C LEU A 29 -8.45 -4.87 -3.15
N VAL A 30 -9.68 -5.11 -2.67
CA VAL A 30 -10.64 -6.01 -3.32
C VAL A 30 -11.00 -5.49 -4.72
N ILE A 31 -11.22 -4.19 -4.87
CA ILE A 31 -11.50 -3.60 -6.19
C ILE A 31 -10.27 -3.75 -7.10
N ALA A 32 -9.08 -3.43 -6.60
CA ALA A 32 -7.84 -3.56 -7.36
C ALA A 32 -7.57 -5.01 -7.81
N SER A 33 -7.87 -6.00 -6.97
CA SER A 33 -7.68 -7.42 -7.32
C SER A 33 -8.59 -7.86 -8.47
N HIS A 34 -9.83 -7.39 -8.50
CA HIS A 34 -10.76 -7.72 -9.60
C HIS A 34 -10.33 -7.09 -10.93
N ILE A 35 -9.68 -5.94 -10.91
CA ILE A 35 -9.26 -5.22 -12.13
C ILE A 35 -8.05 -5.87 -12.80
N ILE A 36 -7.12 -6.42 -12.02
CA ILE A 36 -5.86 -6.96 -12.55
C ILE A 36 -5.98 -8.42 -13.00
N ILE A 37 -7.00 -9.15 -12.53
CA ILE A 37 -7.23 -10.54 -12.89
C ILE A 37 -7.93 -10.56 -14.27
N PRO A 38 -7.31 -11.12 -15.31
CA PRO A 38 -7.92 -11.21 -16.62
C PRO A 38 -9.07 -12.24 -16.63
N GLU A 39 -10.13 -11.93 -17.36
CA GLU A 39 -11.15 -12.93 -17.71
C GLU A 39 -10.61 -13.87 -18.80
N LEU A 40 -10.86 -15.18 -18.64
CA LEU A 40 -10.48 -16.19 -19.62
C LEU A 40 -11.44 -16.13 -20.82
N LEU A 41 -11.02 -15.46 -21.89
CA LEU A 41 -11.70 -15.53 -23.19
C LEU A 41 -11.11 -16.71 -23.98
N GLU A 42 -11.94 -17.73 -24.24
CA GLU A 42 -11.62 -18.84 -25.15
C GLU A 42 -10.28 -19.58 -24.87
N GLY A 43 -9.85 -19.61 -23.61
CA GLY A 43 -8.65 -20.34 -23.18
C GLY A 43 -7.31 -19.72 -23.58
N ARG A 44 -7.28 -18.51 -24.15
CA ARG A 44 -6.05 -17.77 -24.46
C ARG A 44 -6.09 -16.36 -23.88
N ILE A 45 -5.08 -16.01 -23.09
CA ILE A 45 -4.94 -14.67 -22.50
C ILE A 45 -3.60 -14.06 -22.91
N ASP A 46 -3.64 -12.87 -23.49
CA ASP A 46 -2.47 -12.00 -23.60
C ASP A 46 -2.30 -11.20 -22.30
N VAL A 47 -1.55 -11.78 -21.37
CA VAL A 47 -1.33 -11.22 -20.02
C VAL A 47 -0.63 -9.86 -20.10
N GLN A 48 0.31 -9.70 -21.02
CA GLN A 48 1.08 -8.46 -21.13
C GLN A 48 0.19 -7.31 -21.61
N ARG A 49 -0.62 -7.55 -22.64
CA ARG A 49 -1.55 -6.55 -23.16
C ARG A 49 -2.58 -6.17 -22.10
N HIS A 50 -3.19 -7.17 -21.45
CA HIS A 50 -4.15 -6.93 -20.38
C HIS A 50 -3.53 -6.07 -19.26
N TYR A 51 -2.31 -6.40 -18.81
CA TYR A 51 -1.58 -5.64 -17.80
C TYR A 51 -1.41 -4.15 -18.16
N PHE A 52 -1.02 -3.82 -19.39
CA PHE A 52 -0.82 -2.42 -19.79
C PHE A 52 -2.12 -1.67 -20.12
N ASP A 53 -3.22 -2.39 -20.32
CA ASP A 53 -4.54 -1.80 -20.54
C ASP A 53 -5.24 -1.49 -19.21
N THR A 54 -5.22 -2.40 -18.24
CA THR A 54 -5.83 -2.21 -16.91
C THR A 54 -4.88 -1.60 -15.88
N GLY A 55 -3.57 -1.68 -16.12
CA GLY A 55 -2.52 -1.27 -15.17
C GLY A 55 -2.65 0.16 -14.68
N ARG A 56 -3.04 1.11 -15.54
CA ARG A 56 -3.26 2.51 -15.14
C ARG A 56 -4.27 2.63 -14.00
N LEU A 57 -5.40 1.95 -14.12
CA LEU A 57 -6.47 1.97 -13.13
C LEU A 57 -6.06 1.22 -11.86
N PHE A 58 -5.44 0.04 -12.03
CA PHE A 58 -4.90 -0.74 -10.92
C PHE A 58 -3.93 0.09 -10.05
N PHE A 59 -2.91 0.71 -10.67
CA PHE A 59 -1.94 1.52 -9.94
C PHE A 59 -2.52 2.83 -9.41
N ALA A 60 -3.55 3.40 -10.04
CA ALA A 60 -4.26 4.55 -9.49
C ALA A 60 -4.94 4.18 -8.15
N ILE A 61 -5.63 3.04 -8.10
CA ILE A 61 -6.28 2.56 -6.88
C ILE A 61 -5.24 2.26 -5.80
N LEU A 62 -4.13 1.61 -6.15
CA LEU A 62 -3.04 1.38 -5.20
C LEU A 62 -2.41 2.68 -4.68
N THR A 63 -2.31 3.71 -5.52
CA THR A 63 -1.82 5.03 -5.09
C THR A 63 -2.76 5.64 -4.05
N VAL A 64 -4.07 5.62 -4.31
CA VAL A 64 -5.09 6.11 -3.36
C VAL A 64 -5.07 5.30 -2.06
N ALA A 65 -5.00 3.97 -2.15
CA ALA A 65 -4.91 3.09 -1.00
C ALA A 65 -3.62 3.33 -0.18
N ALA A 66 -2.49 3.61 -0.83
CA ALA A 66 -1.24 3.92 -0.16
C ALA A 66 -1.28 5.29 0.53
N ILE A 67 -1.87 6.32 -0.10
CA ILE A 67 -2.13 7.62 0.53
C ILE A 67 -3.02 7.43 1.75
N TRP A 68 -4.13 6.72 1.60
CA TRP A 68 -5.01 6.40 2.71
C TRP A 68 -4.26 5.69 3.86
N ALA A 69 -3.42 4.69 3.55
CA ALA A 69 -2.64 3.97 4.55
C ALA A 69 -1.59 4.85 5.25
N MET A 70 -1.13 5.93 4.61
CA MET A 70 -0.26 6.94 5.23
C MET A 70 -1.00 7.72 6.34
N PHE A 71 -2.31 7.91 6.21
CA PHE A 71 -3.11 8.66 7.17
C PHE A 71 -3.80 7.82 8.24
N ILE A 72 -3.71 6.48 8.17
CA ILE A 72 -4.39 5.61 9.14
C ILE A 72 -3.90 5.84 10.58
N GLU A 73 -2.60 5.77 10.86
CA GLU A 73 -2.09 5.92 12.23
C GLU A 73 -2.34 7.32 12.83
N PRO A 74 -2.17 8.43 12.08
CA PRO A 74 -2.49 9.77 12.59
C PRO A 74 -3.98 9.96 12.85
N VAL A 75 -4.86 9.50 11.96
CA VAL A 75 -6.32 9.56 12.15
C VAL A 75 -6.75 8.76 13.37
N MET A 76 -6.10 7.62 13.62
CA MET A 76 -6.38 6.75 14.77
C MET A 76 -5.66 7.20 16.07
N GLY A 77 -4.92 8.32 16.04
CA GLY A 77 -4.21 8.84 17.21
C GLY A 77 -3.03 7.99 17.69
N LEU A 78 -2.51 7.08 16.85
CA LEU A 78 -1.49 6.09 17.22
C LEU A 78 -0.06 6.61 17.04
N ARG A 79 0.17 7.41 16.01
CA ARG A 79 1.49 7.94 15.68
C ARG A 79 1.35 9.30 14.98
N ALA A 80 2.25 10.22 15.30
CA ALA A 80 2.33 11.50 14.61
C ALA A 80 2.52 11.31 13.08
N PHE A 81 2.08 12.30 12.31
CA PHE A 81 2.27 12.27 10.86
C PHE A 81 3.76 12.31 10.51
N PHE A 82 4.53 13.25 11.05
CA PHE A 82 5.94 13.44 10.70
C PHE A 82 6.86 12.44 11.40
N VAL A 83 7.10 11.30 10.75
CA VAL A 83 8.05 10.28 11.18
C VAL A 83 8.90 9.78 10.00
N PRO A 84 10.13 9.28 10.22
CA PRO A 84 11.01 8.83 9.13
C PRO A 84 10.37 7.83 8.17
N PHE A 85 9.51 6.95 8.69
CA PHE A 85 8.77 5.97 7.90
C PHE A 85 7.85 6.59 6.82
N ARG A 86 7.39 7.84 7.00
CA ARG A 86 6.57 8.53 5.99
C ARG A 86 7.32 8.83 4.71
N PHE A 87 8.62 9.08 4.78
CA PHE A 87 9.42 9.31 3.57
C PHE A 87 9.49 8.03 2.72
N LEU A 88 9.59 6.88 3.37
CA LEU A 88 9.53 5.58 2.71
C LEU A 88 8.15 5.34 2.07
N GLN A 89 7.07 5.64 2.79
CA GLN A 89 5.70 5.55 2.26
C GLN A 89 5.49 6.49 1.07
N LEU A 90 5.98 7.72 1.15
CA LEU A 90 5.92 8.69 0.06
C LEU A 90 6.66 8.19 -1.18
N GLY A 91 7.85 7.59 -1.01
CA GLY A 91 8.56 6.93 -2.11
C GLY A 91 7.75 5.83 -2.78
N GLY A 92 7.06 4.99 -1.99
CA GLY A 92 6.14 3.97 -2.49
C GLY A 92 4.94 4.57 -3.24
N ILE A 93 4.33 5.62 -2.70
CA ILE A 93 3.20 6.34 -3.34
C ILE A 93 3.63 6.92 -4.69
N LEU A 94 4.78 7.60 -4.75
CA LEU A 94 5.31 8.15 -6.00
C LEU A 94 5.61 7.06 -7.01
N THR A 95 6.08 5.90 -6.56
CA THR A 95 6.33 4.74 -7.42
C THR A 95 5.03 4.21 -8.04
N PHE A 96 3.98 4.01 -7.24
CA PHE A 96 2.66 3.63 -7.77
C PHE A 96 2.07 4.69 -8.70
N ALA A 97 2.18 5.97 -8.34
CA ALA A 97 1.72 7.07 -9.18
C ALA A 97 2.44 7.09 -10.54
N SER A 98 3.75 6.80 -10.55
CA SER A 98 4.53 6.71 -11.79
C SER A 98 4.07 5.57 -12.71
N CYS A 99 3.70 4.42 -12.15
CA CYS A 99 3.11 3.30 -12.89
C CYS A 99 1.68 3.59 -13.36
N SER A 100 0.92 4.41 -12.63
CA SER A 100 -0.41 4.83 -13.10
C SER A 100 -0.32 5.79 -14.30
N ALA A 101 0.70 6.65 -14.32
CA ALA A 101 0.89 7.66 -15.36
C ALA A 101 1.63 7.16 -16.62
N SER A 102 2.23 5.96 -16.60
CA SER A 102 3.09 5.45 -17.66
C SER A 102 2.65 4.09 -18.17
N LYS A 103 2.89 3.82 -19.47
CA LYS A 103 2.83 2.46 -20.06
C LYS A 103 4.22 1.92 -20.41
N ASN A 104 5.28 2.63 -20.02
CA ASN A 104 6.64 2.26 -20.38
C ASN A 104 7.13 1.05 -19.56
N LYS A 105 7.45 -0.06 -20.23
CA LYS A 105 7.98 -1.28 -19.61
C LYS A 105 9.15 -1.02 -18.65
N ARG A 106 10.05 -0.09 -18.98
CA ARG A 106 11.21 0.25 -18.13
C ARG A 106 10.79 0.90 -16.81
N VAL A 107 9.77 1.77 -16.84
CA VAL A 107 9.23 2.40 -15.61
C VAL A 107 8.66 1.34 -14.68
N HIS A 108 7.87 0.40 -15.22
CA HIS A 108 7.31 -0.70 -14.42
C HIS A 108 8.38 -1.65 -13.89
N ALA A 109 9.42 -1.95 -14.68
CA ALA A 109 10.53 -2.79 -14.24
C ALA A 109 11.30 -2.15 -13.06
N VAL A 110 11.63 -0.86 -13.17
CA VAL A 110 12.27 -0.11 -12.07
C VAL A 110 11.33 -0.02 -10.86
N ALA A 111 10.05 0.23 -11.09
CA ALA A 111 9.05 0.32 -10.02
C ALA A 111 8.94 -0.97 -9.21
N ILE A 112 8.99 -2.14 -9.85
CA ILE A 112 8.99 -3.43 -9.13
C ILE A 112 10.18 -3.52 -8.19
N VAL A 113 11.38 -3.18 -8.66
CA VAL A 113 12.59 -3.19 -7.83
C VAL A 113 12.44 -2.22 -6.65
N LEU A 114 11.97 -1.01 -6.89
CA LEU A 114 11.73 -0.01 -5.85
C LEU A 114 10.68 -0.47 -4.82
N ILE A 115 9.56 -1.04 -5.28
CA ILE A 115 8.49 -1.56 -4.40
C ILE A 115 9.05 -2.65 -3.49
N VAL A 116 9.81 -3.60 -4.05
CA VAL A 116 10.44 -4.67 -3.27
C VAL A 116 11.41 -4.08 -2.24
N LEU A 117 12.27 -3.14 -2.64
CA LEU A 117 13.19 -2.47 -1.72
C LEU A 117 12.45 -1.74 -0.59
N PHE A 118 11.41 -0.96 -0.91
CA PHE A 118 10.61 -0.26 0.10
C PHE A 118 9.88 -1.22 1.05
N LEU A 119 9.37 -2.35 0.56
CA LEU A 119 8.75 -3.37 1.40
C LEU A 119 9.78 -4.00 2.34
N LEU A 120 10.95 -4.38 1.82
CA LEU A 120 12.02 -4.97 2.63
C LEU A 120 12.53 -3.98 3.68
N THR A 121 12.82 -2.75 3.30
CA THR A 121 13.25 -1.69 4.23
C THR A 121 12.16 -1.41 5.26
N GLY A 122 10.90 -1.32 4.85
CA GLY A 122 9.78 -1.04 5.77
C GLY A 122 9.60 -2.15 6.80
N ILE A 123 9.61 -3.41 6.37
CA ILE A 123 9.53 -4.57 7.26
C ILE A 123 10.74 -4.61 8.19
N THR A 124 11.94 -4.39 7.66
CA THR A 124 13.20 -4.37 8.43
C THR A 124 13.13 -3.30 9.52
N VAL A 125 12.86 -2.05 9.16
CA VAL A 125 12.81 -0.93 10.11
C VAL A 125 11.74 -1.16 11.18
N ASP A 126 10.55 -1.62 10.81
CA ASP A 126 9.47 -1.88 11.76
C ASP A 126 9.77 -3.06 12.69
N ARG A 127 10.40 -4.12 12.17
CA ARG A 127 10.76 -5.32 12.94
C ARG A 127 11.96 -5.12 13.87
N PHE A 128 12.99 -4.40 13.43
CA PHE A 128 14.16 -4.13 14.26
C PHE A 128 13.87 -3.11 15.38
N GLN A 129 12.80 -2.32 15.28
CA GLN A 129 12.33 -1.45 16.38
C GLN A 129 11.44 -2.16 17.41
N LEU A 130 10.90 -3.34 17.11
CA LEU A 130 10.12 -4.15 18.06
C LEU A 130 10.98 -4.97 19.04
N GLY A 131 12.29 -5.05 18.84
CA GLY A 131 13.22 -5.70 19.78
C GLY A 131 13.86 -4.77 20.81
N GLN A 132 13.54 -3.46 20.79
CA GLN A 132 14.24 -2.44 21.59
C GLN A 132 13.40 -1.79 22.70
N LEU A 133 12.11 -2.14 22.83
CA LEU A 133 11.21 -1.55 23.83
C LEU A 133 10.89 -2.47 25.03
N ASP A 134 11.45 -3.68 25.10
CA ASP A 134 11.27 -4.60 26.23
C ASP A 134 12.25 -4.32 27.41
N HIS A 135 12.95 -3.18 27.41
CA HIS A 135 13.97 -2.84 28.42
C HIS A 135 13.71 -1.55 29.20
N LEU A 136 12.52 -0.94 29.07
CA LEU A 136 12.13 0.26 29.83
C LEU A 136 10.74 0.13 30.45
N GLN A 137 10.50 -0.99 31.13
CA GLN A 137 9.48 -1.10 32.18
C GLN A 137 10.16 -1.36 33.52
#